data_AF-A0A318Z9R5-F1
#
_entry.id   AF-A0A318Z9R5-F1
#
_cell.length_a   1.000
_cell.length_b   1.000
_cell.length_c   1.000
_cell.angle_alpha   90.00
_cell.angle_beta   90.00
_cell.angle_gamma   90.00
#
_symmetry.space_group_name_H-M   'P 1'
#
loop_
_entity.id
_entity.type
_entity.pdbx_description
1 polymer ?
#
loop_
_entity_poly.entity_id
_entity_poly.type
_entity_poly.pdbx_seq_one_letter_code
_entity_poly.pdbx_strand_id
1 'polypeptide(L)'
;MTHPITEGVAEGIRTADGRLNELDVIVVATGFDAMDGSYARRTGSERYLGCSVSGYLNLLIVSGPMFGFANVPPLTESNVEFLRDLPEGGETLKGDWEAV
;
A
#
# COMPACT_ATOMS: atom_id res chain seq x y z
N MET A 1 -27.83 7.64 -6.73
CA MET A 1 -27.92 7.49 -5.27
C MET A 1 -29.16 8.24 -4.82
N THR A 2 -30.15 7.54 -4.29
CA THR A 2 -31.49 8.12 -4.09
C THR A 2 -31.57 8.98 -2.83
N HIS A 3 -30.82 8.64 -1.78
CA HIS A 3 -30.78 9.38 -0.50
C HIS A 3 -29.36 9.37 0.11
N PRO A 4 -28.43 10.24 -0.36
CA PRO A 4 -27.09 10.31 0.21
C PRO A 4 -27.10 10.76 1.68
N ILE A 5 -26.05 10.41 2.42
CA ILE A 5 -25.78 10.94 3.76
C ILE A 5 -25.49 12.44 3.65
N THR A 6 -26.11 13.24 4.51
CA THR A 6 -25.91 14.69 4.56
C THR A 6 -25.16 15.14 5.80
N GLU A 7 -25.43 14.51 6.96
CA GLU A 7 -24.85 14.91 8.23
C GLU A 7 -24.85 13.74 9.23
N GLY A 8 -23.78 13.63 10.01
CA GLY A 8 -23.77 12.84 11.25
C GLY A 8 -24.11 13.75 12.43
N VAL A 9 -25.13 13.39 13.19
CA VAL A 9 -25.58 14.09 14.41
C VAL A 9 -25.38 13.19 15.63
N ALA A 10 -25.57 13.73 16.84
CA ALA A 10 -25.32 12.98 18.08
C ALA A 10 -26.16 11.70 18.18
N GLU A 11 -27.37 11.72 17.64
CA GLU A 11 -28.34 10.61 17.68
C GLU A 11 -28.15 9.60 16.54
N GLY A 12 -27.38 9.94 15.48
CA GLY A 12 -27.21 9.07 14.32
C GLY A 12 -26.90 9.80 13.01
N ILE A 13 -27.47 9.35 11.88
CA ILE A 13 -27.13 9.85 10.54
C ILE A 13 -28.36 10.37 9.78
N ARG A 14 -28.27 11.60 9.25
CA ARG A 14 -29.28 12.19 8.36
C ARG A 14 -29.00 11.88 6.90
N THR A 15 -30.05 11.58 6.15
CA THR A 15 -30.04 11.40 4.70
C THR A 15 -30.77 12.54 3.99
N ALA A 16 -30.53 12.72 2.69
CA ALA A 16 -31.05 13.86 1.91
C ALA A 16 -32.59 13.91 1.75
N ASP A 17 -33.30 12.83 2.08
CA ASP A 17 -34.76 12.81 2.26
C ASP A 17 -35.24 13.42 3.57
N GLY A 18 -34.33 13.92 4.41
CA GLY A 18 -34.62 14.51 5.72
C GLY A 18 -34.77 13.47 6.83
N ARG A 19 -34.65 12.17 6.54
CA ARG A 19 -34.79 11.11 7.53
C ARG A 19 -33.58 11.05 8.45
N LEU A 20 -33.82 10.97 9.76
CA LEU A 20 -32.82 10.64 10.76
C LEU A 20 -32.82 9.12 10.97
N ASN A 21 -31.66 8.50 10.81
CA ASN A 21 -31.42 7.11 11.19
C ASN A 21 -30.74 7.14 12.56
N GLU A 22 -31.49 6.88 13.61
CA GLU A 22 -30.94 6.80 14.97
C GLU A 22 -30.07 5.55 15.10
N LEU A 23 -28.86 5.73 15.66
CA LEU A 23 -27.84 4.69 15.74
C LEU A 23 -27.04 4.84 17.03
N ASP A 24 -26.89 3.76 17.78
CA ASP A 24 -26.00 3.75 18.95
C ASP A 24 -24.52 3.57 18.55
N VAL A 25 -24.27 2.95 17.39
CA VAL A 25 -22.93 2.60 16.90
C VAL A 25 -22.85 2.84 15.40
N ILE A 26 -21.76 3.49 14.96
CA ILE A 26 -21.41 3.67 13.56
C ILE A 26 -20.15 2.87 13.24
N VAL A 27 -20.23 1.97 12.26
CA VAL A 27 -19.07 1.18 11.79
C VAL A 27 -18.55 1.79 10.49
N VAL A 28 -17.33 2.32 10.52
CA VAL A 28 -16.66 2.88 9.34
C VAL A 28 -15.92 1.75 8.60
N ALA A 29 -16.64 1.05 7.73
CA ALA A 29 -16.09 -0.02 6.89
C ALA A 29 -15.73 0.48 5.47
N THR A 30 -15.21 1.70 5.35
CA THR A 30 -14.92 2.37 4.07
C THR A 30 -13.61 1.92 3.40
N GLY A 31 -13.01 0.82 3.88
CA GLY A 31 -11.75 0.29 3.37
C GLY A 31 -10.52 1.08 3.83
N PHE A 32 -9.49 1.09 2.99
CA PHE A 32 -8.20 1.69 3.27
C PHE A 32 -7.74 2.55 2.09
N ASP A 33 -6.83 3.48 2.36
CA ASP A 33 -6.03 4.13 1.31
C ASP A 33 -5.01 3.11 0.76
N ALA A 34 -5.44 2.38 -0.26
CA ALA A 34 -4.76 1.19 -0.73
C ALA A 34 -3.50 1.52 -1.55
N MET A 35 -2.60 0.54 -1.63
CA MET A 35 -1.33 0.58 -2.37
C MET A 35 -0.26 1.47 -1.76
N ASP A 36 -0.48 2.78 -1.73
CA ASP A 36 0.56 3.75 -1.38
C ASP A 36 0.25 4.60 -0.15
N GLY A 37 -0.94 4.54 0.45
CA GLY A 37 -1.29 5.34 1.63
C GLY A 37 -0.25 5.31 2.75
N SER A 38 0.39 4.16 2.99
CA SER A 38 1.48 3.98 3.98
C SER A 38 2.78 4.73 3.63
N TYR A 39 2.98 5.07 2.36
CA TYR A 39 4.23 5.58 1.79
C TYR A 39 4.08 6.91 1.03
N ALA A 40 2.84 7.34 0.75
CA ALA A 40 2.49 8.44 -0.14
C ALA A 40 3.19 9.74 0.24
N ARG A 41 3.38 9.97 1.55
CA ARG A 41 4.06 11.18 2.07
C ARG A 41 5.57 11.19 1.86
N ARG A 42 6.19 10.04 1.55
CA ARG A 42 7.65 9.88 1.56
C ARG A 42 8.26 9.55 0.20
N THR A 43 7.57 8.82 -0.66
CA THR A 43 8.21 8.18 -1.83
C THR A 43 7.34 8.13 -3.09
N GLY A 44 6.16 8.76 -3.09
CA GLY A 44 5.20 8.70 -4.22
C GLY A 44 4.65 7.28 -4.47
N SER A 45 3.85 7.10 -5.51
CA SER A 45 3.21 5.79 -5.82
C SER A 45 4.04 4.92 -6.76
N GLU A 46 4.99 5.50 -7.50
CA GLU A 46 5.77 4.78 -8.53
C GLU A 46 6.83 3.86 -7.91
N ARG A 47 6.86 2.61 -8.38
CA ARG A 47 7.85 1.59 -7.96
C ARG A 47 8.31 0.77 -9.15
N TYR A 48 9.59 0.42 -9.17
CA TYR A 48 10.10 -0.57 -10.12
C TYR A 48 9.92 -1.97 -9.51
N LEU A 49 9.23 -2.84 -10.27
CA LEU A 49 8.82 -4.20 -9.88
C LEU A 49 8.06 -4.29 -8.54
N GLY A 50 7.45 -3.20 -8.11
CA GLY A 50 6.75 -3.11 -6.83
C GLY A 50 7.66 -3.16 -5.61
N CYS A 51 8.98 -3.04 -5.77
CA CYS A 51 9.92 -3.33 -4.69
C CYS A 51 11.05 -2.31 -4.52
N SER A 52 11.19 -1.33 -5.44
CA SER A 52 12.24 -0.30 -5.37
C SER A 52 11.73 1.06 -5.86
N VAL A 53 12.42 2.13 -5.47
CA VAL A 53 12.06 3.53 -5.75
C VAL A 53 13.26 4.27 -6.29
N SER A 54 13.08 5.03 -7.37
CA SER A 54 14.12 5.93 -7.84
C SER A 54 14.47 6.98 -6.76
N GLY A 55 15.76 7.29 -6.61
CA GLY A 55 16.26 8.25 -5.62
C GLY A 55 16.45 7.70 -4.19
N TYR A 56 16.05 6.45 -3.92
CA TYR A 56 16.22 5.80 -2.62
C TYR A 56 17.06 4.54 -2.77
N LEU A 57 18.39 4.71 -2.79
CA LEU A 57 19.33 3.60 -2.86
C LEU A 57 19.18 2.69 -1.63
N ASN A 58 19.20 1.37 -1.85
CA ASN A 58 19.08 0.32 -0.84
C ASN A 58 17.78 0.34 -0.02
N LEU A 59 16.76 1.12 -0.42
CA LEU A 59 15.41 0.97 0.11
C LEU A 59 14.67 -0.10 -0.70
N LEU A 60 14.45 -1.25 -0.08
CA LEU A 60 13.66 -2.35 -0.63
C LEU A 60 12.30 -2.40 0.06
N ILE A 61 11.25 -2.67 -0.72
CA ILE A 61 9.86 -2.68 -0.24
C ILE A 61 9.25 -4.04 -0.55
N VAL A 62 8.73 -4.70 0.48
CA VAL A 62 7.99 -5.95 0.32
C VAL A 62 6.56 -5.63 -0.08
N SER A 63 6.07 -6.24 -1.15
CA SER A 63 4.70 -6.12 -1.65
C SER A 63 4.24 -4.65 -1.77
N GLY A 64 5.07 -3.81 -2.38
CA GLY A 64 4.81 -2.38 -2.55
C GLY A 64 3.78 -2.04 -3.63
N PRO A 65 3.53 -0.74 -3.88
CA PRO A 65 2.66 -0.30 -4.98
C PRO A 65 3.09 -0.90 -6.33
N MET A 66 2.15 -1.14 -7.24
CA MET A 66 2.40 -1.75 -8.56
C MET A 66 2.93 -3.20 -8.53
N PHE A 67 2.84 -3.86 -7.37
CA PHE A 67 3.06 -5.29 -7.24
C PHE A 67 1.95 -6.11 -7.94
N GLY A 68 2.22 -7.40 -8.18
CA GLY A 68 1.26 -8.29 -8.83
C GLY A 68 -0.08 -8.37 -8.08
N PHE A 69 -1.18 -8.48 -8.83
CA PHE A 69 -2.50 -8.68 -8.26
C PHE A 69 -2.84 -10.19 -8.25
N ALA A 70 -2.53 -10.86 -7.14
CA ALA A 70 -2.75 -12.30 -6.95
C ALA A 70 -2.97 -12.66 -5.47
N ASN A 71 -2.91 -13.95 -5.14
CA ASN A 71 -2.93 -14.42 -3.76
C ASN A 71 -1.73 -13.85 -2.99
N VAL A 72 -1.97 -13.07 -1.94
CA VAL A 72 -0.95 -12.25 -1.27
C VAL A 72 0.18 -13.09 -0.65
N PRO A 73 -0.06 -14.19 0.08
CA PRO A 73 1.02 -14.95 0.71
C PRO A 73 2.05 -15.51 -0.26
N PRO A 74 1.70 -16.34 -1.28
CA PRO A 74 2.72 -16.89 -2.19
C PRO A 74 3.39 -15.82 -3.03
N LEU A 75 2.65 -14.77 -3.40
CA LEU A 75 3.23 -13.68 -4.15
C LEU A 75 4.24 -12.89 -3.30
N THR A 76 3.94 -12.66 -2.01
CA THR A 76 4.86 -12.03 -1.06
C THR A 76 6.11 -12.89 -0.82
N GLU A 77 5.97 -14.21 -0.74
CA GLU A 77 7.11 -15.13 -0.64
C GLU A 77 8.05 -14.98 -1.84
N SER A 78 7.53 -15.02 -3.07
CA SER A 78 8.35 -14.80 -4.28
C SER A 78 9.01 -13.41 -4.30
N ASN A 79 8.33 -12.38 -3.79
CA ASN A 79 8.90 -11.04 -3.69
C ASN A 79 10.05 -10.96 -2.69
N VAL A 80 9.88 -11.59 -1.52
CA VAL A 80 10.91 -11.66 -0.49
C VAL A 80 12.11 -12.47 -0.96
N GLU A 81 11.91 -13.58 -1.67
CA GLU A 81 12.99 -14.37 -2.27
C GLU A 81 13.78 -13.53 -3.29
N PHE A 82 13.09 -12.85 -4.21
CA PHE A 82 13.73 -11.95 -5.16
C PHE A 82 14.53 -10.85 -4.46
N LEU A 83 13.97 -10.23 -3.41
CA LEU A 83 14.63 -9.15 -2.68
C LEU A 83 15.84 -9.62 -1.86
N ARG A 84 15.79 -10.85 -1.31
CA ARG A 84 16.89 -11.46 -0.57
C ARG A 84 18.12 -11.69 -1.44
N ASP A 85 17.91 -12.09 -2.70
CA ASP A 85 19.01 -12.47 -3.58
C ASP A 85 19.68 -11.24 -4.26
N LEU A 86 19.04 -10.06 -4.21
CA LEU A 86 19.57 -8.82 -4.78
C LEU A 86 20.90 -8.35 -4.14
N PRO A 87 21.04 -8.28 -2.80
CA PRO A 87 22.31 -7.94 -2.15
C PRO A 87 23.43 -8.93 -2.47
N GLU A 88 23.15 -10.24 -2.51
CA GLU A 88 24.17 -11.26 -2.78
C GLU A 88 24.80 -11.10 -4.17
N GLY A 89 23.98 -10.77 -5.18
CA GLY A 89 24.47 -10.41 -6.50
C GLY A 89 25.34 -9.14 -6.50
N GLY A 90 24.96 -8.12 -5.73
CA GLY A 90 25.73 -6.89 -5.58
C GLY A 90 27.05 -7.07 -4.81
N GLU A 91 27.07 -7.91 -3.79
CA GLU A 91 28.26 -8.26 -3.01
C GLU A 91 29.23 -9.13 -3.82
N THR A 92 28.71 -10.08 -4.61
CA THR A 92 29.52 -10.90 -5.51
C THR A 92 30.19 -10.05 -6.57
N LEU A 93 29.46 -9.12 -7.19
CA LEU A 93 30.03 -8.18 -8.15
C LEU A 93 31.09 -7.29 -7.53
N LYS A 94 30.98 -6.92 -6.24
CA LYS A 94 31.96 -6.08 -5.52
C LYS A 94 33.36 -6.72 -5.47
N GLY A 95 33.44 -8.06 -5.46
CA GLY A 95 34.70 -8.80 -5.50
C GLY A 95 35.45 -8.70 -6.84
N ASP A 96 34.74 -8.45 -7.93
CA ASP A 96 35.34 -8.39 -9.29
C ASP A 96 35.84 -6.99 -9.66
N TRP A 97 35.41 -5.93 -8.97
CA TRP A 97 35.84 -4.55 -9.23
C TRP A 97 37.18 -4.18 -8.57
N GLU A 98 37.64 -4.94 -7.57
CA GLU A 98 38.95 -4.74 -6.94
C GLU A 98 40.10 -5.47 -7.68
N ALA A 99 39.77 -6.23 -8.74
CA ALA A 99 40.71 -6.97 -9.56
C ALA A 99 41.05 -6.29 -10.91
N VAL A 100 40.68 -5.02 -11.10
CA VAL A 100 40.97 -4.22 -12.31
C VAL A 100 41.69 -2.91 -11.96
#